data_AF-A0A923XSW5-F1
#
_entry.id   AF-A0A923XSW5-F1
#
_cell.length_a   1.000
_cell.length_b   1.000
_cell.length_c   1.000
_cell.angle_alpha   90.00
_cell.angle_beta   90.00
_cell.angle_gamma   90.00
#
_symmetry.space_group_name_H-M   'P 1'
#
loop_
_entity.id
_entity.type
_entity.pdbx_description
1 polymer ?
#
loop_
_entity_poly.entity_id
_entity_poly.type
_entity_poly.pdbx_seq_one_letter_code
_entity_poly.pdbx_strand_id
1 'polypeptide(L)' 'GCNRVSTVIAGWDVPHFHYHLIPTNSFSDLDFKKAKSIGREEMEKIQDNIIKILSE' A
#
# COMPACT_ATOMS: atom_id res chain seq x y z
N GLY A 1 -12.56 -5.70 -0.15
CA GLY A 1 -12.56 -4.31 -0.61
C GLY A 1 -12.69 -3.37 0.57
N CYS A 2 -12.35 -2.10 0.41
CA CYS A 2 -12.52 -1.04 1.42
C CYS A 2 -13.09 0.21 0.74
N ASN A 3 -13.78 1.06 1.50
CA ASN A 3 -14.39 2.29 0.99
C ASN A 3 -13.52 3.54 1.19
N ARG A 4 -12.35 3.39 1.82
CA ARG A 4 -11.47 4.49 2.20
C ARG A 4 -10.02 4.18 1.81
N VAL A 5 -9.30 5.25 1.49
CA VAL A 5 -7.86 5.22 1.23
C VAL A 5 -7.23 6.28 2.14
N SER A 6 -6.24 5.88 2.91
CA SER A 6 -5.40 6.80 3.70
C SER A 6 -4.21 7.25 2.87
N THR A 7 -3.71 8.45 3.16
CA THR A 7 -2.56 9.05 2.49
C THR A 7 -1.54 9.50 3.52
N VAL A 8 -0.25 9.17 3.32
CA VAL A 8 0.81 9.46 4.29
C VAL A 8 2.09 9.91 3.58
N ILE A 9 2.72 10.96 4.11
CA ILE A 9 4.08 11.39 3.76
C ILE A 9 4.90 11.30 5.05
N ALA A 10 5.76 10.28 5.16
CA ALA A 10 6.54 10.02 6.38
C ALA A 10 7.92 10.69 6.34
N GLY A 11 8.75 10.35 5.35
CA GLY A 11 10.03 11.02 5.08
C GLY A 11 11.18 10.76 6.07
N TRP A 12 10.99 9.91 7.09
CA TRP A 12 12.00 9.64 8.11
C TRP A 12 13.00 8.53 7.73
N ASP A 13 12.53 7.43 7.13
CA ASP A 13 13.36 6.23 6.91
C ASP A 13 14.14 6.27 5.59
N VAL A 14 13.57 6.90 4.55
CA VAL A 14 14.13 6.94 3.20
C VAL A 14 14.17 8.39 2.73
N PRO A 15 15.35 8.98 2.45
CA PRO A 15 15.50 10.38 2.06
C PRO A 15 15.16 10.60 0.57
N HIS A 16 14.05 10.05 0.12
CA HIS A 16 13.48 10.24 -1.20
C HIS A 16 11.97 10.45 -1.03
N PHE A 17 11.42 11.47 -1.69
CA PHE A 17 9.99 11.72 -1.63
C PHE A 17 9.22 10.50 -2.13
N HIS A 18 8.31 10.02 -1.32
CA HIS A 18 7.38 8.97 -1.68
C HIS A 18 6.05 9.24 -0.97
N TYR A 19 4.96 8.97 -1.69
CA TYR A 19 3.60 9.22 -1.24
C TYR A 19 2.88 7.90 -1.05
N HIS A 20 2.52 7.58 0.19
CA HIS A 20 1.85 6.33 0.50
C HIS A 20 0.34 6.46 0.23
N LEU A 21 -0.22 5.52 -0.54
CA LEU A 21 -1.66 5.32 -0.72
C LEU A 21 -2.04 3.96 -0.12
N ILE A 22 -2.86 3.96 0.93
CA ILE A 22 -3.13 2.74 1.70
C ILE A 22 -4.65 2.49 1.76
N PRO A 23 -5.17 1.44 1.08
CA PRO A 23 -6.54 0.98 1.26
C PRO A 23 -6.77 0.56 2.72
N THR A 24 -7.80 1.08 3.39
CA THR A 24 -7.97 0.87 4.85
C THR A 24 -9.42 0.82 5.28
N ASN A 25 -9.69 0.05 6.34
CA ASN A 25 -10.98 -0.01 7.02
C ASN A 25 -10.94 0.61 8.43
N SER A 26 -9.75 0.75 9.03
CA SER A 26 -9.57 1.33 10.36
C SER A 26 -8.23 2.07 10.50
N PHE A 27 -8.15 3.05 11.40
CA PHE A 27 -6.87 3.71 11.71
C PHE A 27 -5.78 2.74 12.16
N SER A 28 -6.14 1.60 12.73
CA SER A 28 -5.18 0.59 13.19
C SER A 28 -4.45 -0.11 12.04
N ASP A 29 -4.93 0.01 10.80
CA ASP A 29 -4.27 -0.53 9.60
C ASP A 29 -3.04 0.30 9.21
N LEU A 30 -2.91 1.54 9.71
CA LEU A 30 -1.79 2.44 9.43
C LEU A 30 -0.60 2.24 10.37
N ASP A 31 -0.65 1.25 11.26
CA ASP A 31 0.47 0.89 12.12
C ASP A 31 1.52 0.10 11.32
N PHE A 32 2.56 0.80 10.87
CA PHE A 32 3.66 0.22 10.08
C PHE A 32 4.38 -0.94 10.79
N LYS A 33 4.28 -1.06 12.11
CA LYS A 33 4.84 -2.22 12.85
C LYS A 33 4.12 -3.53 12.50
N LYS A 34 2.93 -3.47 11.90
CA LYS A 34 2.17 -4.63 11.42
C LYS A 34 2.55 -5.07 10.02
N ALA A 35 3.47 -4.37 9.34
CA ALA A 35 3.91 -4.72 7.99
C ALA A 35 4.50 -6.15 7.96
N LYS A 36 4.13 -6.92 6.94
CA LYS A 36 4.60 -8.29 6.73
C LYS A 36 5.01 -8.48 5.28
N SER A 37 6.11 -9.19 5.07
CA SER A 37 6.50 -9.65 3.75
C SER A 37 5.53 -10.72 3.26
N ILE A 38 5.17 -10.65 1.98
CA ILE A 38 4.41 -11.68 1.28
C ILE A 38 5.28 -12.37 0.24
N GLY A 39 4.84 -13.54 -0.24
CA GLY A 39 5.55 -14.29 -1.26
C GLY A 39 5.55 -13.57 -2.62
N ARG A 40 6.52 -13.91 -3.48
CA ARG A 40 6.66 -13.31 -4.82
C ARG A 40 5.39 -13.48 -5.66
N GLU A 41 4.85 -14.69 -5.73
CA GLU A 41 3.65 -14.99 -6.53
C GLU A 41 2.43 -14.18 -6.08
N GLU A 42 2.25 -14.03 -4.77
CA GLU A 42 1.17 -13.20 -4.21
C GLU A 42 1.36 -11.72 -4.55
N MET A 43 2.61 -11.23 -4.48
CA MET A 43 2.95 -9.86 -4.83
C MET A 43 2.73 -9.55 -6.31
N GLU A 44 3.13 -10.45 -7.21
CA GLU A 44 2.91 -10.35 -8.67
C GLU A 44 1.41 -10.32 -8.98
N LYS A 45 0.61 -11.19 -8.35
CA LYS A 45 -0.85 -11.19 -8.53
C LYS A 45 -1.50 -9.87 -8.09
N ILE A 46 -1.03 -9.27 -6.99
CA ILE A 46 -1.54 -7.95 -6.55
C ILE A 46 -1.16 -6.87 -7.56
N GLN A 47 0.09 -6.86 -8.03
CA GLN A 47 0.58 -5.93 -9.05
C GLN A 47 -0.26 -6.01 -10.33
N ASP A 48 -0.52 -7.22 -10.85
CA ASP A 48 -1.30 -7.40 -12.08
C ASP A 48 -2.70 -6.80 -11.98
N ASN A 49 -3.37 -6.97 -10.83
CA ASN A 49 -4.68 -6.39 -10.60
C ASN A 49 -4.66 -4.84 -10.59
N ILE A 50 -3.60 -4.25 -10.03
CA ILE A 50 -3.42 -2.79 -10.02
C ILE A 50 -3.14 -2.28 -11.44
N ILE A 51 -2.20 -2.90 -12.15
CA ILE A 51 -1.81 -2.50 -13.51
C ILE A 51 -2.99 -2.59 -14.47
N LYS A 52 -3.79 -3.65 -14.37
CA LYS A 52 -4.98 -3.84 -15.20
C LYS A 52 -5.92 -2.64 -15.14
N ILE A 53 -6.22 -2.16 -13.92
CA ILE A 53 -7.14 -1.03 -13.71
C ILE A 53 -6.50 0.30 -14.11
N LEU A 54 -5.18 0.47 -13.92
CA LEU A 54 -4.47 1.71 -14.29
C LEU A 54 -4.20 1.85 -15.80
N SER A 55 -4.29 0.75 -16.55
CA SER A 55 -4.05 0.73 -18.00
C SER A 55 -5.34 0.79 -18.83
N GLU A 56 -6.50 0.85 -18.16
CA GLU A 56 -7.81 1.16 -18.73
C GLU A 56 -8.02 2.69 -18.78
#